data_AF-A0AAW1EID6-F1
#
_entry.id   AF-A0AAW1EID6-F1
#
_cell.length_a   1.000
_cell.length_b   1.000
_cell.length_c   1.000
_cell.angle_alpha   90.00
_cell.angle_beta   90.00
_cell.angle_gamma   90.00
#
_symmetry.space_group_name_H-M   'P 1'
#
loop_
_entity.id
_entity.type
_entity.pdbx_description
1 polymer ?
#
loop_
_entity_poly.entity_id
_entity_poly.type
_entity_poly.pdbx_seq_one_letter_code
_entity_poly.pdbx_strand_id
1 'polypeptide(L)'
;MGLMSCFWERHQFLLHQCFSLPFAFLFFFLAKRGYLSLTCRYAFVCFGGCVLAVVTMGIYSSLLFTSTVVFILLVCSVEHSCVHAWVFGIQMLWQTFWHLLIQYREYYLHEPVSIRLFWAVSSLMLLTQRITSVSMDLQEQRVRLTLNASSKRKACATLLPLVSYIFNFTTLLGGPLCSYRRFVSLMAGISLNTPPNPLGLVFLKLMQVLLLELVRYCLVHFLNTYDPSSSIALYGILWVLGLAGTLRIQYYSHWRISECLNNAAGFGFWVHSPGDSPDWSGLSDGDFWTIEASSRMSEFARRWNATTASWLRRLVYKRSHCGNFDLGSNV
;
A
#
# COMPACT_ATOMS: atom_id res chain seq x y z
N MET A 1 7.04 -34.74 1.31
CA MET A 1 7.21 -33.36 1.82
C MET A 1 6.21 -32.50 1.08
N GLY A 2 5.17 -32.05 1.80
CA GLY A 2 3.82 -31.93 1.27
C GLY A 2 3.50 -30.65 0.50
N LEU A 3 2.44 -30.71 -0.31
CA LEU A 3 1.86 -29.61 -1.06
C LEU A 3 1.72 -28.29 -0.25
N MET A 4 1.51 -28.40 1.07
CA MET A 4 1.47 -27.27 2.00
C MET A 4 2.81 -26.54 2.14
N SER A 5 3.97 -27.19 2.09
CA SER A 5 5.26 -26.51 2.18
C SER A 5 5.58 -25.73 0.89
N CYS A 6 5.20 -26.27 -0.27
CA CYS A 6 5.33 -25.58 -1.56
C CYS A 6 4.36 -24.40 -1.67
N PHE A 7 3.11 -24.56 -1.22
CA PHE A 7 2.12 -23.47 -1.12
C PHE A 7 2.58 -22.40 -0.13
N TRP A 8 3.16 -22.83 1.01
CA TRP A 8 3.71 -21.93 2.02
C TRP A 8 4.79 -21.05 1.42
N GLU A 9 5.84 -21.60 0.81
CA GLU A 9 6.93 -20.83 0.20
C GLU A 9 6.47 -19.90 -0.94
N ARG A 10 5.49 -20.32 -1.75
CA ARG A 10 5.01 -19.56 -2.91
C ARG A 10 3.98 -18.47 -2.56
N HIS A 11 3.31 -18.56 -1.40
CA HIS A 11 2.25 -17.62 -0.96
C HIS A 11 2.49 -16.96 0.39
N GLN A 12 3.72 -16.96 0.91
CA GLN A 12 4.04 -16.36 2.21
C GLN A 12 3.48 -14.95 2.35
N PHE A 13 3.61 -14.10 1.33
CA PHE A 13 3.13 -12.72 1.40
C PHE A 13 1.60 -12.61 1.56
N LEU A 14 0.83 -13.40 0.80
CA LEU A 14 -0.64 -13.45 0.93
C LEU A 14 -1.04 -13.98 2.32
N LEU A 15 -0.33 -14.99 2.81
CA LEU A 15 -0.60 -15.58 4.12
C LEU A 15 -0.40 -14.57 5.26
N HIS A 16 0.64 -13.74 5.20
CA HIS A 16 0.85 -12.66 6.19
C HIS A 16 -0.26 -11.59 6.12
N GLN A 17 -0.80 -11.28 4.94
CA GLN A 17 -1.96 -10.39 4.80
C GLN A 17 -3.26 -11.03 5.30
N CYS A 18 -3.43 -12.34 5.13
CA CYS A 18 -4.56 -13.07 5.71
C CYS A 18 -4.46 -13.13 7.24
N PHE A 19 -3.25 -13.30 7.79
CA PHE A 19 -3.01 -13.35 9.23
C PHE A 19 -3.35 -12.03 9.93
N SER A 20 -3.32 -10.89 9.23
CA SER A 20 -3.71 -9.60 9.79
C SER A 20 -5.24 -9.35 9.78
N LEU A 21 -6.04 -10.17 9.10
CA LEU A 21 -7.51 -10.02 9.04
C LEU A 21 -8.21 -10.14 10.40
N PRO A 22 -7.90 -11.13 11.27
CA PRO A 22 -8.52 -11.21 12.60
C PRO A 22 -8.25 -9.96 13.44
N PHE A 23 -7.04 -9.38 13.33
CA PHE A 23 -6.68 -8.15 14.02
C PHE A 23 -7.42 -6.93 13.45
N ALA A 24 -7.67 -6.90 12.14
CA ALA A 24 -8.52 -5.88 11.51
C ALA A 24 -9.96 -5.94 12.03
N PHE A 25 -10.54 -7.14 12.12
CA PHE A 25 -11.87 -7.33 12.70
C PHE A 25 -11.92 -6.97 14.19
N LEU A 26 -10.90 -7.34 14.96
CA LEU A 26 -10.79 -6.97 16.37
C LEU A 26 -10.75 -5.45 16.54
N PHE A 27 -9.89 -4.77 15.77
CA PHE A 27 -9.83 -3.31 15.74
C PHE A 27 -11.20 -2.70 15.42
N PHE A 28 -11.83 -3.16 14.35
CA PHE A 28 -13.12 -2.67 13.90
C PHE A 28 -14.21 -2.85 14.96
N PHE A 29 -14.27 -4.03 15.57
CA PHE A 29 -15.24 -4.35 16.62
C PHE A 29 -15.06 -3.48 17.87
N LEU A 30 -13.82 -3.31 18.33
CA LEU A 30 -13.50 -2.49 19.50
C LEU A 30 -13.75 -0.99 19.24
N ALA A 31 -13.43 -0.53 18.03
CA ALA A 31 -13.66 0.86 17.62
C ALA A 31 -15.16 1.16 17.44
N LYS A 32 -15.92 0.24 16.84
CA LYS A 32 -17.38 0.33 16.64
C LYS A 32 -18.14 0.36 17.96
N ARG A 33 -17.72 -0.43 18.95
CA ARG A 33 -18.36 -0.44 20.29
C ARG A 33 -17.95 0.74 21.17
N GLY A 34 -17.08 1.62 20.70
CA GLY A 34 -16.62 2.79 21.46
C GLY A 34 -15.62 2.48 22.58
N TYR A 35 -15.12 1.25 22.69
CA TYR A 35 -14.13 0.87 23.71
C TYR A 35 -12.76 1.52 23.45
N LEU A 36 -12.43 1.82 22.19
CA LEU A 36 -11.17 2.48 21.84
C LEU A 36 -11.35 3.99 21.70
N SER A 37 -10.68 4.74 22.58
CA SER A 37 -10.46 6.18 22.42
C SER A 37 -9.67 6.47 21.14
N LEU A 38 -9.74 7.70 20.62
CA LEU A 38 -9.06 8.08 19.38
C LEU A 38 -7.54 7.84 19.44
N THR A 39 -6.88 8.16 20.55
CA THR A 39 -5.45 7.89 20.77
C THR A 39 -5.16 6.40 20.79
N CYS A 40 -6.01 5.59 21.42
CA CYS A 40 -5.87 4.12 21.43
C CYS A 40 -6.06 3.51 20.04
N ARG A 41 -6.93 4.08 19.19
CA ARG A 41 -7.09 3.63 17.80
C ARG A 41 -5.79 3.80 17.00
N TYR A 42 -5.17 4.98 17.06
CA TYR A 42 -3.89 5.23 16.40
C TYR A 42 -2.77 4.33 16.97
N ALA A 43 -2.71 4.19 18.30
CA ALA A 43 -1.71 3.34 18.94
C ALA A 43 -1.88 1.86 18.54
N PHE A 44 -3.10 1.34 18.49
CA PHE A 44 -3.39 -0.04 18.07
C PHE A 44 -2.90 -0.30 16.64
N VAL A 45 -3.26 0.59 15.71
CA VAL A 45 -2.91 0.45 14.29
C VAL A 45 -1.40 0.56 14.07
N CYS A 46 -0.77 1.54 14.73
CA CYS A 46 0.68 1.72 14.69
C CYS A 46 1.43 0.52 15.27
N PHE A 47 1.03 0.06 16.45
CA PHE A 47 1.68 -1.07 17.13
C PHE A 47 1.54 -2.34 16.30
N GLY A 48 0.34 -2.62 15.77
CA GLY A 48 0.10 -3.74 14.87
C GLY A 48 0.98 -3.67 13.61
N GLY A 49 1.22 -2.48 13.07
CA GLY A 49 2.09 -2.30 11.91
C GLY A 49 3.56 -2.54 12.23
N CYS A 50 4.04 -2.05 13.37
CA CYS A 50 5.41 -2.32 13.82
C CYS A 50 5.65 -3.82 14.07
N VAL A 51 4.70 -4.49 14.74
CA VAL A 51 4.78 -5.95 14.96
C VAL A 51 4.75 -6.69 13.63
N LEU A 52 3.85 -6.33 12.71
CA LEU A 52 3.77 -6.94 11.39
C LEU A 52 5.08 -6.76 10.61
N ALA A 53 5.69 -5.57 10.65
CA ALA A 53 6.99 -5.30 10.03
C ALA A 53 8.09 -6.22 10.56
N VAL A 54 8.20 -6.34 11.90
CA VAL A 54 9.23 -7.18 12.54
C VAL A 54 9.01 -8.66 12.25
N VAL A 55 7.77 -9.15 12.32
CA VAL A 55 7.44 -10.56 12.06
C VAL A 55 7.72 -10.94 10.60
N THR A 56 7.37 -10.07 9.65
CA THR A 56 7.51 -10.35 8.22
C THR A 56 8.95 -10.16 7.72
N MET A 57 9.61 -9.08 8.12
CA MET A 57 10.90 -8.66 7.55
C MET A 57 12.09 -8.97 8.46
N GLY A 58 11.89 -9.28 9.75
CA GLY A 58 12.96 -9.49 10.71
C GLY A 58 13.84 -8.25 10.87
N ILE A 59 15.16 -8.43 10.82
CA ILE A 59 16.13 -7.32 10.97
C ILE A 59 15.98 -6.23 9.91
N TYR A 60 15.45 -6.58 8.72
CA TYR A 60 15.24 -5.64 7.63
C TYR A 60 14.05 -4.68 7.89
N SER A 61 13.25 -4.89 8.94
CA SER A 61 12.25 -3.89 9.35
C SER A 61 12.90 -2.56 9.75
N SER A 62 14.18 -2.58 10.15
CA SER A 62 14.98 -1.39 10.42
C SER A 62 14.98 -0.40 9.25
N LEU A 63 14.88 -0.86 8.00
CA LEU A 63 14.84 0.00 6.81
C LEU A 63 13.62 0.94 6.84
N LEU A 64 12.46 0.43 7.26
CA LEU A 64 11.21 1.19 7.38
C LEU A 64 11.26 2.16 8.57
N PHE A 65 11.82 1.71 9.70
CA PHE A 65 11.97 2.54 10.89
C PHE A 65 12.92 3.71 10.64
N THR A 66 14.08 3.46 10.02
CA THR A 66 15.05 4.49 9.64
C THR A 66 14.43 5.52 8.70
N SER A 67 13.74 5.07 7.64
CA SER A 67 13.03 5.96 6.71
C SER A 67 12.01 6.86 7.43
N THR A 68 11.27 6.32 8.39
CA THR A 68 10.27 7.08 9.16
C THR A 68 10.91 8.09 10.11
N VAL A 69 11.97 7.70 10.83
CA VAL A 69 12.70 8.59 11.74
C VAL A 69 13.30 9.77 10.96
N VAL A 70 13.95 9.49 9.84
CA VAL A 70 14.51 10.54 8.95
C VAL A 70 13.40 11.47 8.45
N PHE A 71 12.25 10.94 8.06
CA PHE A 71 11.11 11.77 7.66
C PHE A 71 10.62 12.70 8.79
N ILE A 72 10.46 12.18 10.01
CA ILE A 72 10.03 12.99 11.17
C ILE A 72 11.05 14.09 11.46
N LEU A 73 12.35 13.78 11.42
CA LEU A 73 13.42 14.76 11.60
C LEU A 73 13.34 15.87 10.54
N LEU A 74 13.17 15.51 9.26
CA LEU A 74 13.03 16.48 8.17
C LEU A 74 11.81 17.40 8.36
N VAL A 75 10.67 16.84 8.79
CA VAL A 75 9.46 17.64 9.05
C VAL A 75 9.64 18.57 10.25
N CYS A 76 10.48 18.22 11.23
CA CYS A 76 10.78 19.07 12.38
C CYS A 76 11.85 20.14 12.08
N SER A 77 12.78 19.88 11.16
CA SER A 77 13.95 20.74 10.94
C SER A 77 13.87 21.62 9.69
N VAL A 78 13.07 21.27 8.69
CA VAL A 78 13.04 21.96 7.39
C VAL A 78 11.81 22.86 7.28
N GLU A 79 11.98 24.05 6.68
CA GLU A 79 10.88 24.97 6.40
C GLU A 79 9.86 24.40 5.40
N HIS A 80 8.56 24.62 5.69
CA HIS A 80 7.41 24.10 4.95
C HIS A 80 7.51 24.22 3.41
N SER A 81 8.11 25.29 2.89
CA SER A 81 8.27 25.57 1.46
C SER A 81 9.12 24.53 0.73
N CYS A 82 10.14 23.98 1.40
CA CYS A 82 11.14 23.08 0.80
C CYS A 82 11.09 21.64 1.36
N VAL A 83 10.24 21.36 2.36
CA VAL A 83 10.16 20.03 3.02
C VAL A 83 10.00 18.90 2.01
N HIS A 84 9.10 19.06 1.03
CA HIS A 84 8.83 17.98 0.09
C HIS A 84 10.05 17.62 -0.76
N ALA A 85 10.82 18.59 -1.25
CA ALA A 85 11.98 18.33 -2.10
C ALA A 85 13.04 17.51 -1.36
N TRP A 86 13.33 17.89 -0.11
CA TRP A 86 14.24 17.15 0.76
C TRP A 86 13.72 15.75 1.10
N VAL A 87 12.45 15.64 1.51
CA VAL A 87 11.83 14.36 1.84
C VAL A 87 11.81 13.43 0.62
N PHE A 88 11.42 13.94 -0.55
CA PHE A 88 11.40 13.17 -1.78
C PHE A 88 12.79 12.70 -2.17
N GLY A 89 13.78 13.60 -2.19
CA GLY A 89 15.16 13.26 -2.54
C GLY A 89 15.74 12.19 -1.62
N ILE A 90 15.64 12.37 -0.30
CA ILE A 90 16.20 11.43 0.68
C ILE A 90 15.51 10.07 0.62
N GLN A 91 14.17 10.03 0.50
CA GLN A 91 13.44 8.76 0.41
C GLN A 91 13.75 8.00 -0.89
N MET A 92 13.82 8.71 -2.02
CA MET A 92 14.18 8.10 -3.30
C MET A 92 15.63 7.60 -3.32
N LEU A 93 16.58 8.35 -2.74
CA LEU A 93 17.98 7.91 -2.60
C LEU A 93 18.07 6.65 -1.73
N TRP A 94 17.37 6.63 -0.59
CA TRP A 94 17.32 5.46 0.28
C TRP A 94 16.77 4.23 -0.43
N GLN A 95 15.66 4.38 -1.16
CA GLN A 95 15.06 3.29 -1.93
C GLN A 95 15.99 2.82 -3.06
N THR A 96 16.60 3.76 -3.80
CA THR A 96 17.53 3.46 -4.91
C THR A 96 18.75 2.69 -4.41
N PHE A 97 19.32 3.11 -3.28
CA PHE A 97 20.46 2.42 -2.66
C PHE A 97 20.15 0.94 -2.40
N TRP A 98 19.00 0.63 -1.81
CA TRP A 98 18.63 -0.76 -1.52
C TRP A 98 18.33 -1.58 -2.78
N HIS A 99 17.69 -1.00 -3.80
CA HIS A 99 17.49 -1.69 -5.08
C HIS A 99 18.81 -2.00 -5.77
N LEU A 100 19.75 -1.03 -5.81
CA LEU A 100 21.07 -1.24 -6.38
C LEU A 100 21.88 -2.26 -5.59
N LEU A 101 21.77 -2.26 -4.26
CA LEU A 101 22.43 -3.26 -3.42
C LEU A 101 21.90 -4.68 -3.69
N ILE A 102 20.59 -4.84 -3.84
CA ILE A 102 19.98 -6.13 -4.22
C ILE A 102 20.50 -6.56 -5.58
N GLN A 103 20.43 -5.68 -6.58
CA GLN A 103 20.90 -5.97 -7.94
C GLN A 103 22.39 -6.34 -7.95
N TYR A 104 23.23 -5.62 -7.21
CA TYR A 104 24.65 -5.88 -7.08
C TYR A 104 24.92 -7.25 -6.46
N ARG A 105 24.23 -7.60 -5.37
CA ARG A 105 24.42 -8.91 -4.71
C ARG A 105 23.95 -10.08 -5.57
N GLU A 106 22.79 -9.96 -6.20
CA GLU A 106 22.19 -11.05 -6.97
C GLU A 106 22.88 -11.24 -8.34
N TYR A 107 23.16 -10.15 -9.05
CA TYR A 107 23.72 -10.22 -10.41
C TYR A 107 25.25 -10.31 -10.43
N TYR A 108 25.95 -9.53 -9.60
CA TYR A 108 27.42 -9.43 -9.66
C TYR A 108 28.11 -10.42 -8.70
N LEU A 109 27.62 -10.51 -7.46
CA LEU A 109 28.21 -11.40 -6.46
C LEU A 109 27.62 -12.81 -6.49
N HIS A 110 26.53 -13.03 -7.23
CA HIS A 110 25.78 -14.29 -7.26
C HIS A 110 25.40 -14.82 -5.86
N GLU A 111 25.21 -13.90 -4.90
CA GLU A 111 24.81 -14.25 -3.55
C GLU A 111 23.29 -14.30 -3.45
N PRO A 112 22.70 -15.37 -2.88
CA PRO A 112 21.26 -15.42 -2.69
C PRO A 112 20.82 -14.34 -1.70
N VAL A 113 19.88 -13.51 -2.15
CA VAL A 113 19.27 -12.47 -1.31
C VAL A 113 18.07 -13.05 -0.56
N SER A 114 17.92 -12.69 0.71
CA SER A 114 16.80 -13.17 1.52
C SER A 114 15.45 -12.64 1.02
N ILE A 115 14.43 -13.50 1.00
CA ILE A 115 13.05 -13.11 0.65
C ILE A 115 12.51 -11.97 1.52
N ARG A 116 12.96 -11.91 2.79
CA ARG A 116 12.60 -10.86 3.75
C ARG A 116 13.12 -9.48 3.32
N LEU A 117 14.28 -9.41 2.68
CA LEU A 117 14.79 -8.14 2.14
C LEU A 117 13.92 -7.65 0.98
N PHE A 118 13.49 -8.55 0.07
CA PHE A 118 12.55 -8.18 -0.98
C PHE A 118 11.25 -7.61 -0.41
N TRP A 119 10.67 -8.24 0.60
CA TRP A 119 9.46 -7.71 1.26
C TRP A 119 9.69 -6.37 1.95
N ALA A 120 10.85 -6.18 2.58
CA ALA A 120 11.23 -4.92 3.19
C ALA A 120 11.33 -3.80 2.15
N VAL A 121 11.98 -4.07 1.01
CA VAL A 121 12.08 -3.09 -0.08
C VAL A 121 10.74 -2.83 -0.74
N SER A 122 9.90 -3.84 -1.00
CA SER A 122 8.54 -3.62 -1.51
C SER A 122 7.68 -2.77 -0.55
N SER A 123 7.77 -3.02 0.76
CA SER A 123 7.06 -2.22 1.76
C SER A 123 7.65 -0.81 1.89
N LEU A 124 8.96 -0.66 1.69
CA LEU A 124 9.63 0.63 1.64
C LEU A 124 9.12 1.47 0.45
N MET A 125 8.83 0.86 -0.70
CA MET A 125 8.23 1.58 -1.84
C MET A 125 6.86 2.19 -1.46
N LEU A 126 5.99 1.41 -0.82
CA LEU A 126 4.69 1.89 -0.36
C LEU A 126 4.82 2.97 0.72
N LEU A 127 5.81 2.81 1.61
CA LEU A 127 6.13 3.79 2.63
C LEU A 127 6.59 5.11 2.01
N THR A 128 7.49 5.07 1.03
CA THR A 128 7.95 6.24 0.27
C THR A 128 6.77 6.95 -0.39
N GLN A 129 5.83 6.23 -1.01
CA GLN A 129 4.62 6.83 -1.59
C GLN A 129 3.78 7.56 -0.54
N ARG A 130 3.59 6.97 0.65
CA ARG A 130 2.87 7.63 1.75
C ARG A 130 3.57 8.86 2.28
N ILE A 131 4.85 8.73 2.60
CA ILE A 131 5.68 9.81 3.15
C ILE A 131 5.71 10.99 2.19
N THR A 132 5.94 10.72 0.90
CA THR A 132 5.97 11.77 -0.13
C THR A 132 4.60 12.37 -0.39
N SER A 133 3.51 11.60 -0.28
CA SER A 133 2.15 12.14 -0.34
C SER A 133 1.88 13.09 0.82
N VAL A 134 2.29 12.74 2.03
CA VAL A 134 2.13 13.63 3.20
C VAL A 134 3.00 14.87 3.07
N SER A 135 4.23 14.75 2.57
CA SER A 135 5.10 15.91 2.39
C SER A 135 4.55 16.88 1.33
N MET A 136 3.87 16.40 0.28
CA MET A 136 3.12 17.27 -0.64
C MET A 136 1.97 17.98 0.08
N ASP A 137 1.19 17.26 0.89
CA ASP A 137 0.08 17.85 1.65
C ASP A 137 0.55 18.90 2.68
N LEU A 138 1.75 18.71 3.24
CA LEU A 138 2.39 19.68 4.14
C LEU A 138 2.86 20.93 3.41
N GLN A 139 3.51 20.78 2.26
CA GLN A 139 3.98 21.91 1.46
C GLN A 139 2.82 22.74 0.91
N GLU A 140 1.73 22.10 0.49
CA GLU A 140 0.50 22.77 0.02
C GLU A 140 -0.35 23.34 1.18
N GLN A 141 0.13 23.28 2.43
CA GLN A 141 -0.59 23.69 3.65
C GLN A 141 -1.98 23.04 3.84
N ARG A 142 -2.27 21.92 3.17
CA ARG A 142 -3.51 21.15 3.36
C ARG A 142 -3.55 20.46 4.72
N VAL A 143 -2.38 20.21 5.29
CA VAL A 143 -2.17 19.66 6.63
C VAL A 143 -1.19 20.57 7.36
N ARG A 144 -1.56 21.04 8.55
CA ARG A 144 -0.67 21.84 9.41
C ARG A 144 -0.28 21.01 10.63
N LEU A 145 0.94 20.46 10.61
CA LEU A 145 1.52 19.80 11.78
C LEU A 145 2.14 20.88 12.67
N THR A 146 1.51 21.16 13.81
CA THR A 146 2.04 22.12 14.80
C THR A 146 3.03 21.40 15.72
N LEU A 147 4.26 21.22 15.25
CA LEU A 147 5.33 20.53 15.98
C LEU A 147 6.10 21.44 16.94
N ASN A 148 6.06 22.77 16.75
CA ASN A 148 6.74 23.77 17.58
C ASN A 148 5.99 24.12 18.89
N ALA A 149 5.17 23.20 19.41
CA ALA A 149 4.42 23.45 20.63
C ALA A 149 5.29 23.24 21.89
N SER A 150 5.24 24.20 22.81
CA SER A 150 5.99 24.24 24.09
C SER A 150 5.78 23.05 25.05
N SER A 151 4.92 22.09 24.72
CA SER A 151 4.60 20.93 25.57
C SER A 151 4.81 19.62 24.81
N LYS A 152 5.61 18.70 25.41
CA LYS A 152 5.83 17.33 24.94
C LYS A 152 4.52 16.59 24.61
N ARG A 153 3.44 16.87 25.37
CA ARG A 153 2.12 16.26 25.17
C ARG A 153 1.46 16.66 23.84
N LYS A 154 1.64 17.92 23.43
CA LYS A 154 1.07 18.46 22.19
C LYS A 154 1.84 17.97 20.95
N ALA A 155 3.16 17.84 21.06
CA ALA A 155 3.98 17.19 20.02
C ALA A 155 3.60 15.72 19.83
N CYS A 156 3.45 14.96 20.92
CA CYS A 156 3.02 13.56 20.87
C CYS A 156 1.63 13.38 20.23
N ALA A 157 0.68 14.27 20.55
CA ALA A 157 -0.65 14.25 19.96
C ALA A 157 -0.65 14.52 18.44
N THR A 158 0.31 15.30 17.93
CA THR A 158 0.46 15.60 16.50
C THR A 158 1.25 14.50 15.75
N LEU A 159 2.25 13.89 16.39
CA LEU A 159 3.09 12.86 15.79
C LEU A 159 2.40 11.49 15.75
N LEU A 160 1.60 11.13 16.75
CA LEU A 160 0.98 9.81 16.82
C LEU A 160 0.11 9.48 15.60
N PRO A 161 -0.78 10.37 15.10
CA PRO A 161 -1.55 10.11 13.88
C PRO A 161 -0.66 9.96 12.64
N LEU A 162 0.45 10.71 12.56
CA LEU A 162 1.41 10.64 11.46
C LEU A 162 2.13 9.29 11.43
N VAL A 163 2.68 8.87 12.57
CA VAL A 163 3.37 7.57 12.70
C VAL A 163 2.39 6.42 12.50
N SER A 164 1.15 6.55 13.01
CA SER A 164 0.09 5.57 12.80
C SER A 164 -0.34 5.44 11.34
N TYR A 165 -0.33 6.53 10.57
CA TYR A 165 -0.61 6.51 9.14
C TYR A 165 0.51 5.80 8.35
N ILE A 166 1.76 6.07 8.71
CA ILE A 166 2.96 5.44 8.13
C ILE A 166 2.93 3.94 8.41
N PHE A 167 2.86 3.55 9.68
CA PHE A 167 2.83 2.14 10.13
C PHE A 167 1.41 1.59 10.24
N ASN A 168 0.54 1.91 9.29
CA ASN A 168 -0.79 1.30 9.26
C ASN A 168 -0.68 -0.17 8.81
N PHE A 169 -0.96 -1.10 9.72
CA PHE A 169 -0.87 -2.54 9.46
C PHE A 169 -1.75 -3.02 8.28
N THR A 170 -2.87 -2.35 8.00
CA THR A 170 -3.78 -2.76 6.91
C THR A 170 -3.22 -2.51 5.52
N THR A 171 -2.22 -1.64 5.43
CA THR A 171 -1.65 -1.22 4.14
C THR A 171 -0.13 -1.35 4.10
N LEU A 172 0.52 -1.77 5.20
CA LEU A 172 1.97 -1.86 5.33
C LEU A 172 2.61 -2.74 4.25
N LEU A 173 2.09 -3.96 4.10
CA LEU A 173 2.61 -4.93 3.11
C LEU A 173 2.07 -4.62 1.72
N GLY A 174 0.83 -4.16 1.61
CA GLY A 174 0.18 -3.90 0.33
C GLY A 174 -1.14 -3.19 0.51
N GLY A 175 -1.55 -2.43 -0.50
CA GLY A 175 -2.88 -1.82 -0.58
C GLY A 175 -2.89 -0.38 -1.06
N PRO A 176 -4.11 0.15 -1.28
CA PRO A 176 -4.30 1.45 -1.89
C PRO A 176 -3.74 2.59 -1.05
N LEU A 177 -3.18 3.59 -1.73
CA LEU A 177 -2.74 4.82 -1.10
C LEU A 177 -3.97 5.65 -0.66
N CYS A 178 -4.18 5.74 0.65
CA CYS A 178 -5.16 6.63 1.27
C CYS A 178 -4.51 7.99 1.57
N SER A 179 -5.20 9.11 1.35
CA SER A 179 -4.67 10.42 1.76
C SER A 179 -4.66 10.56 3.29
N TYR A 180 -3.69 11.29 3.83
CA TYR A 180 -3.57 11.45 5.29
C TYR A 180 -4.81 12.08 5.93
N ARG A 181 -5.39 13.10 5.29
CA ARG A 181 -6.64 13.73 5.74
C ARG A 181 -7.78 12.71 5.84
N ARG A 182 -7.88 11.82 4.86
CA ARG A 182 -8.91 10.77 4.84
C ARG A 182 -8.66 9.73 5.91
N PHE A 183 -7.41 9.32 6.13
CA PHE A 183 -7.05 8.41 7.22
C PHE A 183 -7.46 8.97 8.60
N VAL A 184 -7.15 10.25 8.87
CA VAL A 184 -7.53 10.92 10.12
C VAL A 184 -9.05 11.02 10.26
N SER A 185 -9.78 11.34 9.18
CA SER A 185 -11.24 11.42 9.23
C SER A 185 -11.89 10.05 9.46
N LEU A 186 -11.34 8.98 8.87
CA LEU A 186 -11.82 7.61 9.10
C LEU A 186 -11.61 7.19 10.55
N MET A 187 -10.41 7.43 11.10
CA MET A 187 -10.08 7.11 12.50
C MET A 187 -11.00 7.81 13.51
N ALA A 188 -11.35 9.07 13.25
CA ALA A 188 -12.33 9.81 14.05
C ALA A 188 -13.77 9.33 13.82
N GLY A 189 -14.13 9.03 12.58
CA GLY A 189 -15.50 8.76 12.13
C GLY A 189 -16.05 7.37 12.47
N ILE A 190 -15.21 6.36 12.74
CA ILE A 190 -15.66 4.96 12.97
C ILE A 190 -16.73 4.83 14.07
N SER A 191 -16.68 5.65 15.12
CA SER A 191 -17.67 5.63 16.20
C SER A 191 -18.92 6.49 15.95
N LEU A 192 -18.83 7.46 15.04
CA LEU A 192 -19.92 8.41 14.76
C LEU A 192 -20.81 7.90 13.61
N ASN A 193 -20.19 7.44 12.52
CA ASN A 193 -20.86 6.88 11.36
C ASN A 193 -20.54 5.39 11.31
N THR A 194 -21.27 4.61 12.09
CA THR A 194 -21.01 3.17 12.21
C THR A 194 -21.24 2.48 10.87
N PRO A 195 -20.20 1.96 10.20
CA PRO A 195 -20.42 1.27 8.94
C PRO A 195 -21.20 -0.04 9.17
N PRO A 196 -21.92 -0.53 8.15
CA PRO A 196 -22.60 -1.81 8.21
C PRO A 196 -21.59 -2.94 8.44
N ASN A 197 -22.08 -4.12 8.81
CA ASN A 197 -21.21 -5.24 9.13
C ASN A 197 -20.37 -5.67 7.90
N PRO A 198 -19.02 -5.59 7.94
CA PRO A 198 -18.19 -5.90 6.77
C PRO A 198 -18.06 -7.41 6.49
N LEU A 199 -18.54 -8.30 7.37
CA LEU A 199 -18.29 -9.75 7.27
C LEU A 199 -18.68 -10.35 5.91
N GLY A 200 -19.89 -10.07 5.41
CA GLY A 200 -20.37 -10.63 4.15
C GLY A 200 -19.53 -10.17 2.94
N LEU A 201 -19.13 -8.89 2.94
CA LEU A 201 -18.28 -8.34 1.89
C LEU A 201 -16.86 -8.89 1.95
N VAL A 202 -16.28 -8.99 3.15
CA VAL A 202 -14.95 -9.56 3.37
C VAL A 202 -14.94 -11.01 2.92
N PHE A 203 -15.95 -11.80 3.28
CA PHE A 203 -16.11 -13.17 2.82
C PHE A 203 -16.17 -13.26 1.29
N LEU A 204 -16.97 -12.41 0.64
CA LEU A 204 -17.05 -12.36 -0.82
C LEU A 204 -15.68 -12.06 -1.45
N LYS A 205 -14.95 -11.06 -0.94
CA LYS A 205 -13.61 -10.71 -1.45
C LYS A 205 -12.59 -11.82 -1.20
N LEU A 206 -12.67 -12.54 -0.08
CA LEU A 206 -11.83 -13.72 0.18
C LEU A 206 -12.13 -14.85 -0.80
N MET A 207 -13.41 -15.11 -1.11
CA MET A 207 -13.78 -16.10 -2.12
C MET A 207 -13.26 -15.70 -3.51
N GLN A 208 -13.26 -14.41 -3.85
CA GLN A 208 -12.63 -13.91 -5.08
C GLN A 208 -11.11 -14.16 -5.10
N VAL A 209 -10.40 -13.93 -4.00
CA VAL A 209 -8.96 -14.24 -3.89
C VAL A 209 -8.71 -15.73 -4.08
N LEU A 210 -9.50 -16.60 -3.42
CA LEU A 210 -9.38 -18.04 -3.56
C LEU A 210 -9.60 -18.50 -5.00
N LEU A 211 -10.60 -17.92 -5.68
CA LEU A 211 -10.86 -18.21 -7.10
C LEU A 211 -9.70 -17.77 -7.99
N LEU A 212 -9.17 -16.56 -7.80
CA LEU A 212 -8.03 -16.07 -8.58
C LEU A 212 -6.78 -16.94 -8.38
N GLU A 213 -6.49 -17.33 -7.14
CA GLU A 213 -5.37 -18.21 -6.82
C GLU A 213 -5.55 -19.62 -7.41
N LEU A 214 -6.78 -20.14 -7.44
CA LEU A 214 -7.10 -21.40 -8.13
C LEU A 214 -6.84 -21.31 -9.63
N VAL A 215 -7.32 -20.23 -10.28
CA VAL A 215 -7.08 -20.00 -11.72
C VAL A 215 -5.58 -19.88 -12.00
N ARG A 216 -4.84 -19.14 -11.16
CA ARG A 216 -3.38 -19.01 -11.27
C ARG A 216 -2.69 -20.37 -11.12
N TYR A 217 -3.11 -21.19 -10.17
CA TYR A 217 -2.58 -22.54 -9.97
C TYR A 217 -2.79 -23.41 -11.22
N CYS A 218 -4.01 -23.42 -11.77
CA CYS A 218 -4.32 -24.14 -13.01
C CYS A 218 -3.45 -23.66 -14.18
N LEU A 219 -3.26 -22.34 -14.31
CA LEU A 219 -2.46 -21.74 -15.39
C LEU A 219 -0.97 -22.09 -15.26
N VAL A 220 -0.40 -22.03 -14.04
CA VAL A 220 0.99 -22.43 -13.78
C VAL A 220 1.19 -23.93 -14.01
N HIS A 221 0.23 -24.76 -13.59
CA HIS A 221 0.29 -26.20 -13.83
C HIS A 221 0.29 -26.52 -15.33
N PHE A 222 -0.59 -25.86 -16.09
CA PHE A 222 -0.62 -25.96 -17.54
C PHE A 222 0.72 -25.53 -18.15
N LEU A 223 1.26 -24.35 -17.80
CA LEU A 223 2.53 -23.85 -18.33
C LEU A 223 3.74 -24.75 -18.02
N ASN A 224 3.78 -25.38 -16.84
CA ASN A 224 4.87 -26.29 -16.46
C ASN A 224 4.81 -27.65 -17.17
N THR A 225 3.64 -28.02 -17.70
CA THR A 225 3.47 -29.29 -18.42
C THR A 225 4.05 -29.22 -19.84
N TYR A 226 4.31 -28.01 -20.36
CA TYR A 226 4.77 -27.79 -21.73
C TYR A 226 6.11 -27.05 -21.74
N ASP A 227 7.14 -27.68 -22.30
CA ASP A 227 8.45 -27.07 -22.49
C ASP A 227 8.48 -26.22 -23.79
N PRO A 228 8.70 -24.90 -23.72
CA PRO A 228 8.66 -24.03 -24.90
C PRO A 228 9.89 -24.20 -25.82
N SER A 229 10.97 -24.85 -25.34
CA SER A 229 12.27 -24.91 -26.01
C SER A 229 12.27 -25.65 -27.36
N SER A 230 11.27 -26.51 -27.61
CA SER A 230 11.19 -27.33 -28.83
C SER A 230 10.06 -26.91 -29.81
N SER A 231 9.43 -25.75 -29.60
CA SER A 231 8.12 -25.45 -30.19
C SER A 231 8.14 -24.34 -31.28
N ILE A 232 7.21 -24.43 -32.24
CA ILE A 232 6.93 -23.40 -33.27
C ILE A 232 6.67 -22.03 -32.62
N ALA A 233 7.09 -20.94 -33.26
CA ALA A 233 7.00 -19.57 -32.73
C ALA A 233 5.67 -19.19 -32.05
N LEU A 234 4.53 -19.70 -32.55
CA LEU A 234 3.20 -19.50 -31.96
C LEU A 234 3.07 -20.06 -30.52
N TYR A 235 3.68 -21.21 -30.24
CA TYR A 235 3.66 -21.82 -28.91
C TYR A 235 4.50 -21.01 -27.92
N GLY A 236 5.66 -20.50 -28.34
CA GLY A 236 6.44 -19.56 -27.55
C GLY A 236 5.64 -18.31 -27.18
N ILE A 237 4.89 -17.75 -28.14
CA ILE A 237 4.02 -16.59 -27.90
C ILE A 237 2.92 -16.92 -26.87
N LEU A 238 2.21 -18.04 -27.04
CA LEU A 238 1.16 -18.46 -26.10
C LEU A 238 1.71 -18.72 -24.69
N TRP A 239 2.91 -19.28 -24.58
CA TRP A 239 3.58 -19.51 -23.30
C TRP A 239 3.91 -18.20 -22.59
N VAL A 240 4.47 -17.21 -23.32
CA VAL A 240 4.75 -15.86 -22.78
C VAL A 240 3.46 -15.15 -22.36
N LEU A 241 2.39 -15.26 -23.14
CA LEU A 241 1.07 -14.70 -22.80
C LEU A 241 0.48 -15.38 -21.54
N GLY A 242 0.60 -16.70 -21.44
CA GLY A 242 0.20 -17.45 -20.25
C GLY A 242 1.01 -17.02 -19.02
N LEU A 243 2.33 -16.88 -19.14
CA LEU A 243 3.19 -16.38 -18.07
C LEU A 243 2.78 -14.96 -17.65
N ALA A 244 2.57 -14.04 -18.60
CA ALA A 244 2.07 -12.69 -18.30
C ALA A 244 0.72 -12.73 -17.56
N GLY A 245 -0.19 -13.62 -17.98
CA GLY A 245 -1.46 -13.89 -17.31
C GLY A 245 -1.28 -14.33 -15.85
N THR A 246 -0.38 -15.29 -15.59
CA THR A 246 -0.11 -15.76 -14.20
C THR A 246 0.34 -14.62 -13.29
N LEU A 247 1.23 -13.76 -13.78
CA LEU A 247 1.75 -12.61 -13.02
C LEU A 247 0.65 -11.59 -12.76
N ARG A 248 -0.22 -11.29 -13.74
CA ARG A 248 -1.36 -10.38 -13.55
C ARG A 248 -2.35 -10.90 -12.51
N ILE A 249 -2.70 -12.19 -12.57
CA ILE A 249 -3.63 -12.79 -11.60
C ILE A 249 -3.05 -12.72 -10.18
N GLN A 250 -1.74 -12.90 -10.03
CA GLN A 250 -1.07 -12.70 -8.74
C GLN A 250 -1.26 -11.26 -8.22
N TYR A 251 -1.06 -10.24 -9.06
CA TYR A 251 -1.32 -8.84 -8.69
C TYR A 251 -2.78 -8.59 -8.30
N TYR A 252 -3.75 -9.14 -9.04
CA TYR A 252 -5.17 -8.99 -8.73
C TYR A 252 -5.53 -9.63 -7.38
N SER A 253 -4.93 -10.79 -7.08
CA SER A 253 -5.10 -11.46 -5.78
C SER A 253 -4.57 -10.59 -4.63
N HIS A 254 -3.39 -9.98 -4.81
CA HIS A 254 -2.79 -9.05 -3.84
C HIS A 254 -3.60 -7.76 -3.65
N TRP A 255 -4.14 -7.16 -4.72
CA TRP A 255 -5.02 -5.99 -4.58
C TRP A 255 -6.30 -6.37 -3.82
N ARG A 256 -6.92 -7.49 -4.19
CA ARG A 256 -8.19 -7.92 -3.59
C ARG A 256 -8.05 -8.25 -2.10
N ILE A 257 -6.97 -8.92 -1.67
CA ILE A 257 -6.72 -9.17 -0.24
C ILE A 257 -6.41 -7.87 0.52
N SER A 258 -5.72 -6.92 -0.10
CA SER A 258 -5.41 -5.64 0.53
C SER A 258 -6.66 -4.78 0.71
N GLU A 259 -7.55 -4.75 -0.27
CA GLU A 259 -8.89 -4.15 -0.13
C GLU A 259 -9.72 -4.84 0.95
N CYS A 260 -9.69 -6.17 0.96
CA CYS A 260 -10.36 -7.00 1.94
C CYS A 260 -9.92 -6.65 3.37
N LEU A 261 -8.61 -6.47 3.57
CA LEU A 261 -8.02 -6.07 4.85
C LEU A 261 -8.43 -4.65 5.28
N ASN A 262 -8.45 -3.69 4.35
CA ASN A 262 -8.92 -2.34 4.63
C ASN A 262 -10.42 -2.29 4.94
N ASN A 263 -11.23 -3.11 4.27
CA ASN A 263 -12.66 -3.23 4.54
C ASN A 263 -12.93 -3.91 5.89
N ALA A 264 -12.14 -4.92 6.26
CA ALA A 264 -12.22 -5.55 7.57
C ALA A 264 -11.94 -4.55 8.72
N ALA A 265 -11.02 -3.60 8.51
CA ALA A 265 -10.74 -2.53 9.46
C ALA A 265 -11.73 -1.35 9.40
N GLY A 266 -12.66 -1.34 8.43
CA GLY A 266 -13.65 -0.28 8.24
C GLY A 266 -13.16 0.94 7.45
N PHE A 267 -11.97 0.90 6.85
CA PHE A 267 -11.40 2.04 6.12
C PHE A 267 -11.94 2.23 4.70
N GLY A 268 -12.46 1.16 4.07
CA GLY A 268 -13.01 1.27 2.71
C GLY A 268 -14.47 1.70 2.63
N PHE A 269 -15.17 1.84 3.77
CA PHE A 269 -16.54 2.34 3.79
C PHE A 269 -16.60 3.84 3.48
N TRP A 270 -17.54 4.21 2.61
CA TRP A 270 -17.77 5.60 2.23
C TRP A 270 -19.26 5.86 1.99
N VAL A 271 -19.72 7.06 2.38
CA VAL A 271 -21.09 7.55 2.11
C VAL A 271 -20.95 8.78 1.23
N HIS A 272 -21.38 8.68 -0.02
CA HIS A 272 -21.34 9.80 -0.97
C HIS A 272 -22.43 10.84 -0.65
N SER A 273 -23.64 10.39 -0.30
CA SER A 273 -24.80 11.22 0.03
C SER A 273 -25.71 10.52 1.06
N PRO A 274 -26.46 11.27 1.90
CA PRO A 274 -27.46 10.68 2.79
C PRO A 274 -28.56 9.99 1.97
N GLY A 275 -28.64 8.66 2.05
CA GLY A 275 -29.61 7.84 1.31
C GLY A 275 -29.02 6.98 0.18
N ASP A 276 -27.73 7.15 -0.14
CA ASP A 276 -27.06 6.30 -1.12
C ASP A 276 -26.70 4.92 -0.53
N SER A 277 -26.59 3.92 -1.40
CA SER A 277 -26.21 2.57 -0.99
C SER A 277 -24.81 2.56 -0.35
N PRO A 278 -24.57 1.69 0.64
CA PRO A 278 -23.27 1.65 1.34
C PRO A 278 -22.16 1.24 0.36
N ASP A 279 -21.28 2.19 0.02
CA ASP A 279 -20.16 1.94 -0.87
C ASP A 279 -18.92 1.52 -0.08
N TRP A 280 -18.35 0.39 -0.48
CA TRP A 280 -17.13 -0.19 0.10
C TRP A 280 -15.95 -0.18 -0.87
N SER A 281 -16.10 0.50 -2.01
CA SER A 281 -15.06 0.70 -3.01
C SER A 281 -14.21 1.96 -2.73
N GLY A 282 -14.46 2.64 -1.60
CA GLY A 282 -13.81 3.90 -1.27
C GLY A 282 -12.27 3.81 -1.26
N LEU A 283 -11.70 2.66 -0.89
CA LEU A 283 -10.27 2.36 -0.99
C LEU A 283 -10.09 1.10 -1.84
N SER A 284 -10.07 1.28 -3.16
CA SER A 284 -9.85 0.25 -4.15
C SER A 284 -8.77 0.68 -5.16
N ASP A 285 -7.87 -0.23 -5.51
CA ASP A 285 -6.82 0.01 -6.52
C ASP A 285 -7.29 -0.26 -7.96
N GLY A 286 -8.55 -0.67 -8.12
CA GLY A 286 -9.21 -0.88 -9.41
C GLY A 286 -9.96 -2.21 -9.48
N ASP A 287 -11.00 -2.25 -10.31
CA ASP A 287 -11.70 -3.49 -10.62
C ASP A 287 -11.01 -4.21 -11.79
N PHE A 288 -10.66 -5.48 -11.59
CA PHE A 288 -9.88 -6.25 -12.58
C PHE A 288 -10.63 -6.37 -13.91
N TRP A 289 -11.97 -6.45 -13.89
CA TRP A 289 -12.78 -6.52 -15.11
C TRP A 289 -12.66 -5.24 -15.93
N THR A 290 -12.72 -4.07 -15.28
CA THR A 290 -12.58 -2.77 -15.95
C THR A 290 -11.19 -2.51 -16.52
N ILE A 291 -10.18 -3.19 -15.99
CA ILE A 291 -8.79 -3.12 -16.46
C ILE A 291 -8.62 -3.99 -17.70
N GLU A 292 -9.06 -5.25 -17.65
CA GLU A 292 -8.93 -6.19 -18.77
C GLU A 292 -9.84 -5.84 -19.95
N ALA A 293 -11.02 -5.26 -19.70
CA ALA A 293 -11.93 -4.80 -20.75
C ALA A 293 -11.50 -3.46 -21.40
N SER A 294 -10.48 -2.79 -20.87
CA SER A 294 -10.04 -1.47 -21.37
C SER A 294 -9.31 -1.59 -22.70
N SER A 295 -9.89 -1.05 -23.77
CA SER A 295 -9.27 -1.02 -25.11
C SER A 295 -8.24 0.12 -25.28
N ARG A 296 -8.29 1.14 -24.42
CA ARG A 296 -7.41 2.31 -24.50
C ARG A 296 -6.23 2.18 -23.53
N MET A 297 -5.01 2.28 -24.05
CA MET A 297 -3.78 2.20 -23.23
C MET A 297 -3.73 3.29 -22.14
N SER A 298 -4.21 4.49 -22.45
CA SER A 298 -4.25 5.61 -21.49
C SER A 298 -5.23 5.37 -20.34
N GLU A 299 -6.30 4.61 -20.56
CA GLU A 299 -7.28 4.22 -19.55
C GLU A 299 -6.74 3.06 -18.71
N PHE A 300 -6.14 2.06 -19.36
CA PHE A 300 -5.42 0.97 -18.69
C PHE A 300 -4.35 1.50 -17.72
N ALA A 301 -3.47 2.40 -18.18
CA ALA A 301 -2.39 2.96 -17.36
C ALA A 301 -2.90 3.80 -16.17
N ARG A 302 -4.10 4.37 -16.25
CA ARG A 302 -4.72 5.13 -15.14
C ARG A 302 -5.43 4.24 -14.13
N ARG A 303 -5.92 3.08 -14.55
CA ARG A 303 -6.63 2.12 -13.69
C ARG A 303 -5.71 1.06 -13.11
N TRP A 304 -4.62 0.71 -13.78
CA TRP A 304 -3.62 -0.20 -13.25
C TRP A 304 -2.95 0.41 -12.03
N ASN A 305 -3.19 -0.15 -10.83
CA ASN A 305 -2.76 0.41 -9.56
C ASN A 305 -3.20 1.89 -9.42
N ALA A 306 -4.50 2.12 -9.45
CA ALA A 306 -5.10 3.45 -9.63
C ALA A 306 -4.59 4.48 -8.61
N THR A 307 -4.36 4.09 -7.37
CA THR A 307 -3.89 5.03 -6.34
C THR A 307 -2.42 5.43 -6.53
N THR A 308 -1.54 4.49 -6.88
CA THR A 308 -0.16 4.80 -7.28
C THR A 308 -0.13 5.64 -8.56
N ALA A 309 -0.96 5.34 -9.55
CA ALA A 309 -1.05 6.12 -10.79
C ALA A 309 -1.50 7.58 -10.52
N SER A 310 -2.48 7.76 -9.64
CA SER A 310 -2.93 9.08 -9.17
C SER A 310 -1.83 9.84 -8.43
N TRP A 311 -1.10 9.14 -7.54
CA TRP A 311 0.06 9.70 -6.85
C TRP A 311 1.16 10.15 -7.81
N LEU A 312 1.54 9.31 -8.77
CA LEU A 312 2.57 9.62 -9.77
C LEU A 312 2.15 10.82 -10.63
N ARG A 313 0.88 10.86 -11.06
CA ARG A 313 0.32 11.99 -11.81
C ARG A 313 0.35 13.27 -11.00
N ARG A 314 0.06 13.22 -9.69
CA ARG A 314 0.16 14.38 -8.81
C ARG A 314 1.62 14.83 -8.68
N LEU A 315 2.52 13.90 -8.37
CA LEU A 315 3.94 14.16 -8.11
C LEU A 315 4.65 14.76 -9.33
N VAL A 316 4.52 14.12 -10.49
CA VAL A 316 5.30 14.46 -11.70
C VAL A 316 4.54 15.44 -12.60
N TYR A 317 3.30 15.12 -12.97
CA TYR A 317 2.61 15.83 -14.04
C TYR A 317 2.00 17.16 -13.58
N LYS A 318 1.26 17.16 -12.46
CA LYS A 318 0.60 18.37 -11.98
C LYS A 318 1.59 19.44 -11.51
N ARG A 319 2.71 19.04 -10.89
CA ARG A 319 3.71 19.99 -10.37
C ARG A 319 4.61 20.57 -11.47
N SER A 320 4.99 19.77 -12.46
CA SER A 320 5.76 20.27 -13.62
C SER A 320 4.97 21.29 -14.44
N HIS A 321 3.67 21.10 -14.59
CA HIS A 321 2.82 22.06 -15.32
C HIS A 321 2.56 23.36 -14.54
N CYS A 322 2.41 23.32 -13.22
CA CYS A 322 2.28 24.55 -12.43
C CYS A 322 3.57 25.40 -12.46
N GLY A 323 4.75 24.78 -12.49
CA GLY A 323 6.01 25.52 -12.62
C GLY A 323 6.20 26.28 -13.93
N ASN A 324 5.49 25.88 -15.00
CA ASN A 324 5.57 26.54 -16.31
C ASN A 324 4.58 27.69 -16.50
N PHE A 325 3.56 27.83 -15.65
CA PHE A 325 2.61 28.95 -15.73
C PHE A 325 3.07 30.18 -14.93
N ASP A 326 3.90 30.02 -13.91
CA ASP A 326 4.42 31.15 -13.11
C ASP A 326 5.61 31.88 -13.77
N LEU A 327 6.11 31.39 -14.91
CA LEU A 327 7.19 32.03 -15.69
C LEU A 327 6.70 32.88 -16.87
N GLY A 328 5.38 33.06 -17.03
CA GLY A 328 4.78 33.68 -18.22
C GLY A 328 3.88 34.89 -18.00
N SER A 329 3.81 35.46 -16.79
CA SER A 329 2.94 36.61 -16.49
C SER A 329 3.65 37.75 -15.78
N ASN A 330 4.83 38.13 -16.29
CA ASN A 330 5.49 39.40 -15.99
C ASN A 330 6.29 39.86 -17.22
N VAL A 331 5.58 40.23 -18.28
CA VAL A 331 6.00 41.27 -19.25
C VAL A 331 4.75 42.02 -19.70
#